data_AF-A0A0C9RUT4-F1
#
_entry.id   AF-A0A0C9RUT4-F1
#
_cell.length_a   1.000
_cell.length_b   1.000
_cell.length_c   1.000
_cell.angle_alpha   90.00
_cell.angle_beta   90.00
_cell.angle_gamma   90.00
#
_symmetry.space_group_name_H-M   'P 1'
#
loop_
_entity.id
_entity.type
_entity.pdbx_description
1 polymer ?
#
loop_
_entity_poly.entity_id
_entity_poly.type
_entity_poly.pdbx_seq_one_letter_code
_entity_poly.pdbx_strand_id
1 'polypeptide(L)'
;MMLRWWVGDGEGEANGDGNEYGYGTWYNVALVIPPLGFVLFLLWQIKSSIHKLRQSGSSYIVASCYAFLWLVSILNLLWCILQAWQGVPGQATAFNVLSLVTRFGMLLLEVSVVVFLLQGNHASGLNALLHALVLSSIIAGIDAIIKAICIFGFGIPLFIDGNDVGDLKKWDFWLVHKLLLVAVYGSILYLPHTKWRNRLPAKPTFYNYIRVMFSLNITSALGCGLLSSGFGSGYWIYGFTNICYHAFYPPFLYVTFLRDFFQEEDLHLEDVYYSEMKDAGFFDADWD
;
A
#
# COMPACT_ATOMS: atom_id res chain seq x y z
N MET A 1 1.97 -13.05 -29.56
CA MET A 1 1.45 -11.71 -29.93
C MET A 1 1.08 -10.88 -28.71
N MET A 2 0.23 -11.34 -27.76
CA MET A 2 -0.04 -10.61 -26.50
C MET A 2 1.19 -10.43 -25.58
N LEU A 3 2.09 -11.42 -25.55
CA LEU A 3 3.37 -11.35 -24.81
C LEU A 3 4.29 -10.22 -25.30
N ARG A 4 4.22 -9.89 -26.60
CA ARG A 4 5.02 -8.86 -27.28
C ARG A 4 4.69 -7.43 -26.84
N TRP A 5 3.47 -7.24 -26.33
CA TRP A 5 2.98 -5.95 -25.83
C TRP A 5 3.28 -5.75 -24.33
N TRP A 6 3.80 -6.79 -23.67
CA TRP A 6 3.96 -6.85 -22.22
C TRP A 6 5.44 -6.90 -21.82
N VAL A 7 6.24 -7.67 -22.55
CA VAL A 7 7.70 -7.73 -22.44
C VAL A 7 8.24 -7.18 -23.76
N GLY A 8 9.01 -6.08 -23.70
CA GLY A 8 9.58 -5.45 -24.90
C GLY A 8 10.46 -6.44 -25.68
N ASP A 9 10.26 -6.51 -26.99
CA ASP A 9 11.07 -7.33 -27.89
C ASP A 9 12.42 -6.68 -28.13
N GLY A 10 13.50 -7.34 -27.70
CA GLY A 10 14.87 -7.04 -28.12
C GLY A 10 15.19 -7.58 -29.52
N GLU A 11 14.40 -7.22 -30.53
CA GLU A 11 14.77 -7.47 -31.95
C GLU A 11 14.40 -6.24 -32.81
N GLY A 12 15.35 -5.32 -32.91
CA GLY A 12 15.30 -4.16 -33.79
C GLY A 12 16.67 -3.51 -33.88
N GLU A 13 17.42 -3.88 -34.93
CA GLU A 13 18.61 -3.25 -35.53
C GLU A 13 19.53 -2.39 -34.66
N ALA A 14 20.81 -2.81 -34.63
CA ALA A 14 21.94 -2.00 -34.22
C ALA A 14 22.00 -0.68 -35.02
N ASN A 15 21.44 0.38 -34.47
CA ASN A 15 21.87 1.75 -34.69
C ASN A 15 21.72 2.54 -33.39
N GLY A 16 22.73 3.35 -33.11
CA GLY A 16 23.02 3.92 -31.79
C GLY A 16 21.88 4.72 -31.14
N ASP A 17 21.99 4.78 -29.82
CA ASP A 17 21.20 5.53 -28.84
C ASP A 17 19.81 4.98 -28.49
N GLY A 18 19.76 4.23 -27.38
CA GLY A 18 18.53 3.97 -26.62
C GLY A 18 18.47 2.57 -26.02
N ASN A 19 18.91 2.44 -24.76
CA ASN A 19 18.58 1.29 -23.91
C ASN A 19 17.04 1.19 -23.75
N GLU A 20 16.36 0.40 -24.57
CA GLU A 20 14.94 0.03 -24.38
C GLU A 20 14.79 -1.48 -24.21
N TYR A 21 15.33 -2.00 -23.10
CA TYR A 21 14.81 -3.23 -22.49
C TYR A 21 13.84 -2.83 -21.39
N GLY A 22 12.72 -2.23 -21.79
CA GLY A 22 11.69 -1.71 -20.89
C GLY A 22 10.39 -2.50 -21.00
N TYR A 23 9.67 -2.66 -19.89
CA TYR A 23 8.28 -3.11 -19.87
C TYR A 23 7.45 -2.38 -20.94
N GLY A 24 6.58 -3.10 -21.65
CA GLY A 24 5.82 -2.53 -22.76
C GLY A 24 5.03 -1.27 -22.38
N THR A 25 4.84 -0.34 -23.31
CA THR A 25 4.12 0.93 -23.07
C THR A 25 2.77 0.75 -22.38
N TRP A 26 2.04 -0.33 -22.68
CA TRP A 26 0.79 -0.69 -22.01
C TRP A 26 0.93 -1.05 -20.53
N TYR A 27 2.03 -1.68 -20.13
CA TYR A 27 2.31 -1.97 -18.72
C TYR A 27 2.44 -0.65 -17.94
N ASN A 28 3.22 0.30 -18.46
CA ASN A 28 3.42 1.61 -17.81
C ASN A 28 2.11 2.40 -17.73
N VAL A 29 1.31 2.40 -18.80
CA VAL A 29 -0.01 3.05 -18.82
C VAL A 29 -0.96 2.42 -17.80
N ALA A 30 -1.05 1.09 -17.76
CA ALA A 30 -1.90 0.38 -16.80
C ALA A 30 -1.46 0.58 -15.34
N LEU A 31 -0.16 0.80 -15.11
CA LEU A 31 0.40 1.06 -13.80
C LEU A 31 0.13 2.48 -13.30
N VAL A 32 0.19 3.49 -14.17
CA VAL A 32 0.09 4.92 -13.79
C VAL A 32 -1.35 5.42 -13.70
N ILE A 33 -2.26 4.95 -14.57
CA ILE A 33 -3.64 5.45 -14.62
C ILE A 33 -4.37 5.31 -13.28
N PRO A 34 -4.37 4.13 -12.61
CA PRO A 34 -5.17 3.97 -11.38
C PRO A 34 -4.63 4.79 -10.19
N PRO A 35 -3.32 4.85 -9.90
CA PRO A 35 -2.76 5.76 -8.89
C PRO A 35 -3.06 7.23 -9.19
N LEU A 36 -2.99 7.65 -10.45
CA LEU A 36 -3.31 9.01 -10.86
C LEU A 36 -4.77 9.34 -10.57
N GLY A 37 -5.69 8.45 -10.97
CA GLY A 37 -7.12 8.60 -10.69
C GLY A 37 -7.41 8.68 -9.19
N PHE A 38 -6.71 7.90 -8.38
CA PHE A 38 -6.86 7.92 -6.93
C PHE A 38 -6.37 9.23 -6.29
N VAL A 39 -5.21 9.75 -6.72
CA VAL A 39 -4.71 11.05 -6.24
C VAL A 39 -5.64 12.19 -6.66
N LEU A 40 -6.19 12.15 -7.90
CA LEU A 40 -7.19 13.12 -8.35
C LEU A 40 -8.50 13.03 -7.53
N PHE A 41 -8.92 11.82 -7.17
CA PHE A 41 -10.06 11.61 -6.28
C PHE A 41 -9.80 12.19 -4.88
N LEU A 42 -8.61 11.96 -4.31
CA LEU A 42 -8.21 12.55 -3.03
C LEU A 42 -8.12 14.09 -3.10
N LEU A 43 -7.66 14.65 -4.23
CA LEU A 43 -7.67 16.09 -4.50
C LEU A 43 -9.08 16.67 -4.55
N TRP A 44 -10.02 15.96 -5.15
CA TRP A 44 -11.42 16.37 -5.16
C TRP A 44 -11.99 16.39 -3.74
N GLN A 45 -11.74 15.33 -2.97
CA GLN A 45 -12.15 15.20 -1.56
C GLN A 45 -11.48 16.21 -0.63
N ILE A 46 -10.28 16.71 -0.97
CA ILE A 46 -9.52 17.62 -0.10
C ILE A 46 -10.28 18.91 0.18
N LYS A 47 -11.07 19.41 -0.78
CA LYS A 47 -11.82 20.66 -0.60
C LYS A 47 -12.95 20.50 0.41
N SER A 48 -13.66 19.37 0.35
CA SER A 48 -14.70 19.02 1.32
C SER A 48 -14.08 18.74 2.69
N SER A 49 -12.97 18.01 2.72
CA SER A 49 -12.27 17.64 3.96
C SER A 49 -11.62 18.84 4.65
N ILE A 50 -11.01 19.77 3.92
CA ILE A 50 -10.42 21.00 4.50
C ILE A 50 -11.50 21.91 5.06
N HIS A 51 -12.66 22.03 4.38
CA HIS A 51 -13.77 22.81 4.92
C HIS A 51 -14.24 22.24 6.27
N LYS A 52 -14.36 20.91 6.36
CA LYS A 52 -14.71 20.19 7.59
C LYS A 52 -13.64 20.30 8.68
N LEU A 53 -12.35 20.15 8.34
CA LEU A 53 -11.21 20.29 9.25
C LEU A 53 -11.01 21.73 9.77
N ARG A 54 -11.49 22.73 9.04
CA ARG A 54 -11.39 24.15 9.43
C ARG A 54 -12.55 24.60 10.31
N GLN A 55 -13.71 23.97 10.18
CA GLN A 55 -14.89 24.26 11.01
C GLN A 55 -14.93 23.41 12.29
N SER A 56 -14.49 22.16 12.19
CA SER A 56 -14.43 21.24 13.31
C SER A 56 -13.01 21.27 13.87
N GLY A 57 -12.83 21.55 15.16
CA GLY A 57 -11.54 21.49 15.86
C GLY A 57 -10.99 20.07 15.95
N SER A 58 -10.76 19.45 14.79
CA SER A 58 -10.45 18.04 14.63
C SER A 58 -9.16 17.68 15.36
N SER A 59 -9.17 16.51 15.99
CA SER A 59 -8.01 15.94 16.67
C SER A 59 -6.84 15.81 15.69
N TYR A 60 -5.67 16.33 16.09
CA TYR A 60 -4.40 16.31 15.33
C TYR A 60 -4.05 14.92 14.73
N ILE A 61 -4.55 13.85 15.34
CA ILE A 61 -4.32 12.45 14.96
C ILE A 61 -4.99 12.11 13.61
N VAL A 62 -6.23 12.53 13.37
CA VAL A 62 -6.97 12.23 12.13
C VAL A 62 -6.33 12.93 10.94
N ALA A 63 -5.98 14.21 11.13
CA ALA A 63 -5.27 15.01 10.15
C ALA A 63 -3.93 14.34 9.77
N SER A 64 -3.20 13.80 10.75
CA SER A 64 -1.94 13.08 10.52
C SER A 64 -2.13 11.80 9.72
N CYS A 65 -3.20 11.03 9.99
CA CYS A 65 -3.52 9.80 9.24
C CYS A 65 -3.90 10.11 7.78
N TYR A 66 -4.70 11.15 7.57
CA TYR A 66 -5.05 11.61 6.24
C TYR A 66 -3.83 12.13 5.47
N ALA A 67 -2.97 12.91 6.13
CA ALA A 67 -1.70 13.38 5.56
C ALA A 67 -0.78 12.21 5.19
N PHE A 68 -0.71 11.18 6.03
CA PHE A 68 0.09 9.99 5.76
C PHE A 68 -0.43 9.20 4.55
N LEU A 69 -1.75 8.99 4.45
CA LEU A 69 -2.36 8.38 3.27
C LEU A 69 -2.02 9.18 1.99
N TRP A 70 -2.12 10.50 2.07
CA TRP A 70 -1.79 11.41 0.98
C TRP A 70 -0.33 11.28 0.55
N LEU A 71 0.58 11.29 1.53
CA LEU A 71 2.02 11.14 1.32
C LEU A 71 2.32 9.80 0.63
N VAL A 72 1.78 8.69 1.13
CA VAL A 72 2.01 7.36 0.52
C VAL A 72 1.42 7.28 -0.89
N SER A 73 0.28 7.92 -1.13
CA SER A 73 -0.35 7.96 -2.47
C SER A 73 0.48 8.75 -3.48
N ILE A 74 1.03 9.90 -3.08
CA ILE A 74 1.96 10.68 -3.91
C ILE A 74 3.22 9.89 -4.17
N LEU A 75 3.84 9.31 -3.14
CA LEU A 75 5.05 8.50 -3.31
C LEU A 75 4.82 7.33 -4.27
N ASN A 76 3.67 6.67 -4.15
CA ASN A 76 3.30 5.58 -5.04
C ASN A 76 3.12 6.06 -6.48
N LEU A 77 2.48 7.21 -6.69
CA LEU A 77 2.36 7.82 -8.02
C LEU A 77 3.73 8.21 -8.59
N LEU A 78 4.60 8.83 -7.78
CA LEU A 78 5.97 9.16 -8.17
C LEU A 78 6.76 7.92 -8.55
N TRP A 79 6.64 6.83 -7.78
CA TRP A 79 7.28 5.56 -8.08
C TRP A 79 6.83 5.00 -9.44
N CYS A 80 5.52 5.05 -9.73
CA CYS A 80 4.97 4.58 -11.01
C CYS A 80 5.44 5.44 -12.20
N ILE A 81 5.51 6.77 -12.04
CA ILE A 81 5.97 7.69 -13.10
C ILE A 81 7.48 7.54 -13.33
N LEU A 82 8.25 7.42 -12.25
CA LEU A 82 9.71 7.38 -12.29
C LEU A 82 10.27 5.97 -12.47
N GLN A 83 9.43 4.95 -12.69
CA GLN A 83 9.90 3.59 -12.97
C GLN A 83 10.84 3.56 -14.18
N ALA A 84 10.61 4.39 -15.20
CA ALA A 84 11.48 4.47 -16.37
C ALA A 84 12.92 4.93 -16.04
N TRP A 85 13.15 5.55 -14.86
CA TRP A 85 14.48 6.00 -14.44
C TRP A 85 15.39 4.85 -13.97
N GLN A 86 14.85 3.63 -13.82
CA GLN A 86 15.62 2.43 -13.49
C GLN A 86 16.81 2.19 -14.46
N GLY A 87 16.64 2.55 -15.74
CA GLY A 87 17.65 2.35 -16.79
C GLY A 87 18.63 3.51 -17.00
N VAL A 88 18.48 4.63 -16.28
CA VAL A 88 19.31 5.82 -16.49
C VAL A 88 20.57 5.77 -15.60
N PRO A 89 21.79 5.72 -16.18
CA PRO A 89 23.02 5.68 -15.41
C PRO A 89 23.15 6.93 -14.53
N GLY A 90 23.46 6.73 -13.24
CA GLY A 90 23.57 7.79 -12.23
C GLY A 90 22.31 8.07 -11.40
N GLN A 91 21.14 7.55 -11.80
CA GLN A 91 19.88 7.74 -11.05
C GLN A 91 19.43 6.50 -10.26
N ALA A 92 20.14 5.38 -10.38
CA ALA A 92 19.83 4.12 -9.72
C ALA A 92 19.71 4.23 -8.17
N THR A 93 20.56 5.05 -7.54
CA THR A 93 20.52 5.29 -6.09
C THR A 93 19.25 6.02 -5.67
N ALA A 94 18.88 7.08 -6.40
CA ALA A 94 17.66 7.84 -6.15
C ALA A 94 16.40 6.97 -6.35
N PHE A 95 16.38 6.14 -7.38
CA PHE A 95 15.28 5.20 -7.62
C PHE A 95 15.17 4.13 -6.52
N ASN A 96 16.30 3.60 -6.04
CA ASN A 96 16.31 2.67 -4.91
C ASN A 96 15.78 3.31 -3.62
N VAL A 97 16.16 4.56 -3.32
CA VAL A 97 15.62 5.30 -2.17
C VAL A 97 14.13 5.53 -2.33
N LEU A 98 13.68 6.01 -3.49
CA LEU A 98 12.25 6.22 -3.76
C LEU A 98 11.46 4.92 -3.60
N SER A 99 11.97 3.81 -4.13
CA SER A 99 11.37 2.47 -4.01
C SER A 99 11.28 2.01 -2.57
N LEU A 100 12.35 2.22 -1.80
CA LEU A 100 12.41 1.84 -0.38
C LEU A 100 11.38 2.62 0.45
N VAL A 101 11.33 3.95 0.29
CA VAL A 101 10.40 4.81 1.02
C VAL A 101 8.95 4.50 0.62
N THR A 102 8.69 4.27 -0.67
CA THR A 102 7.34 3.92 -1.15
C THR A 102 6.89 2.56 -0.60
N ARG A 103 7.76 1.54 -0.63
CA ARG A 103 7.46 0.20 -0.07
C ARG A 103 7.24 0.24 1.43
N PHE A 104 8.05 1.02 2.15
CA PHE A 104 7.85 1.26 3.59
C PHE A 104 6.47 1.85 3.85
N GLY A 105 6.09 2.91 3.12
CA GLY A 105 4.79 3.56 3.29
C GLY A 105 3.60 2.64 3.01
N MET A 106 3.67 1.85 1.94
CA MET A 106 2.60 0.90 1.59
C MET A 106 2.47 -0.22 2.63
N LEU A 107 3.59 -0.80 3.07
CA LEU A 107 3.58 -1.86 4.09
C LEU A 107 3.15 -1.32 5.45
N LEU A 108 3.48 -0.06 5.77
CA LEU A 108 3.00 0.62 6.98
C LEU A 108 1.47 0.70 6.98
N LEU A 109 0.85 1.16 5.88
CA LEU A 109 -0.60 1.17 5.74
C LEU A 109 -1.20 -0.24 5.81
N GLU A 110 -0.50 -1.24 5.27
CA GLU A 110 -0.96 -2.63 5.25
C GLU A 110 -1.07 -3.22 6.64
N VAL A 111 0.02 -3.10 7.38
CA VAL A 111 0.11 -3.64 8.74
C VAL A 111 -0.74 -2.82 9.69
N SER A 112 -0.83 -1.49 9.53
CA SER A 112 -1.64 -0.65 10.42
C SER A 112 -3.12 -1.03 10.37
N VAL A 113 -3.66 -1.26 9.17
CA VAL A 113 -5.04 -1.71 9.00
C VAL A 113 -5.27 -3.08 9.62
N VAL A 114 -4.36 -4.04 9.37
CA VAL A 114 -4.49 -5.39 9.94
C VAL A 114 -4.46 -5.35 11.47
N VAL A 115 -3.50 -4.62 12.05
CA VAL A 115 -3.36 -4.49 13.51
C VAL A 115 -4.56 -3.75 14.10
N PHE A 116 -5.02 -2.67 13.49
CA PHE A 116 -6.17 -1.90 13.94
C PHE A 116 -7.43 -2.77 14.00
N LEU A 117 -7.68 -3.56 12.96
CA LEU A 117 -8.86 -4.41 12.89
C LEU A 117 -8.80 -5.61 13.83
N LEU A 118 -7.60 -6.12 14.11
CA LEU A 118 -7.38 -7.16 15.12
C LEU A 118 -7.60 -6.65 16.56
N GLN A 119 -7.49 -5.34 16.82
CA GLN A 119 -7.69 -4.77 18.15
C GLN A 119 -9.15 -4.65 18.58
N GLY A 120 -10.11 -4.82 17.66
CA GLY A 120 -11.54 -5.04 17.90
C GLY A 120 -12.14 -4.55 19.24
N ASN A 121 -12.83 -3.40 19.19
CA ASN A 121 -13.90 -3.02 20.11
C ASN A 121 -13.55 -2.65 21.58
N HIS A 122 -12.27 -2.51 21.96
CA HIS A 122 -11.89 -2.28 23.37
C HIS A 122 -11.23 -0.92 23.66
N ALA A 123 -11.02 -0.05 22.67
CA ALA A 123 -10.46 1.28 22.86
C ALA A 123 -11.16 2.31 21.96
N SER A 124 -11.15 3.59 22.34
CA SER A 124 -11.57 4.67 21.44
C SER A 124 -10.83 4.52 20.11
N GLY A 125 -11.55 4.67 18.99
CA GLY A 125 -11.03 4.38 17.64
C GLY A 125 -9.67 5.01 17.37
N LEU A 126 -9.46 6.25 17.84
CA LEU A 126 -8.17 6.96 17.76
C LEU A 126 -7.02 6.27 18.48
N ASN A 127 -7.21 5.83 19.73
CA ASN A 127 -6.14 5.21 20.51
C ASN A 127 -5.76 3.84 19.95
N ALA A 128 -6.75 3.06 19.48
CA ALA A 128 -6.50 1.82 18.77
C ALA A 128 -5.74 2.06 17.46
N LEU A 129 -6.12 3.11 16.72
CA LEU A 129 -5.47 3.48 15.46
C LEU A 129 -4.02 3.92 15.69
N LEU A 130 -3.75 4.80 16.66
CA LEU A 130 -2.41 5.23 17.01
C LEU A 130 -1.55 4.04 17.40
N HIS A 131 -2.06 3.15 18.26
CA HIS A 131 -1.33 1.97 18.67
C HIS A 131 -1.03 1.04 17.48
N ALA A 132 -1.97 0.89 16.56
CA ALA A 132 -1.75 0.16 15.32
C ALA A 132 -0.72 0.82 14.41
N LEU A 133 -0.71 2.14 14.30
CA LEU A 133 0.29 2.91 13.55
C LEU A 133 1.69 2.79 14.16
N VAL A 134 1.81 2.83 15.48
CA VAL A 134 3.10 2.64 16.16
C VAL A 134 3.62 1.22 15.95
N LEU A 135 2.77 0.20 16.15
CA LEU A 135 3.17 -1.19 15.98
C LEU A 135 3.57 -1.49 14.54
N SER A 136 2.78 -1.01 13.58
CA SER A 136 3.07 -1.15 12.16
C SER A 136 4.33 -0.38 11.74
N SER A 137 4.62 0.77 12.34
CA SER A 137 5.86 1.54 12.10
C SER A 137 7.10 0.77 12.50
N ILE A 138 7.06 0.05 13.63
CA ILE A 138 8.16 -0.80 14.06
C ILE A 138 8.38 -1.95 13.06
N ILE A 139 7.30 -2.66 12.70
CA ILE A 139 7.36 -3.79 11.77
C ILE A 139 7.86 -3.33 10.39
N ALA A 140 7.26 -2.27 9.84
CA ALA A 140 7.65 -1.70 8.56
C ALA A 140 9.07 -1.13 8.59
N GLY A 141 9.47 -0.54 9.72
CA GLY A 141 10.81 0.02 9.90
C GLY A 141 11.88 -1.07 9.87
N ILE A 142 11.67 -2.18 10.57
CA ILE A 142 12.56 -3.34 10.54
C ILE A 142 12.66 -3.88 9.11
N ASP A 143 11.53 -4.05 8.43
CA ASP A 143 11.48 -4.52 7.03
C ASP A 143 12.24 -3.57 6.08
N ALA A 144 12.08 -2.26 6.24
CA ALA A 144 12.78 -1.25 5.45
C ALA A 144 14.30 -1.24 5.74
N ILE A 145 14.70 -1.41 6.99
CA ILE A 145 16.13 -1.50 7.37
C ILE A 145 16.76 -2.75 6.75
N ILE A 146 16.10 -3.90 6.81
CA ILE A 146 16.58 -5.14 6.17
C ILE A 146 16.78 -4.90 4.67
N LYS A 147 15.77 -4.33 3.98
CA LYS A 147 15.87 -4.01 2.55
C LYS A 147 16.98 -2.99 2.26
N ALA A 148 17.16 -1.99 3.10
CA ALA A 148 18.23 -0.99 2.97
C ALA A 148 19.62 -1.63 3.08
N ILE A 149 19.83 -2.54 4.04
CA ILE A 149 21.09 -3.27 4.21
C ILE A 149 21.35 -4.16 2.99
N CYS A 150 20.34 -4.86 2.47
CA CYS A 150 20.47 -5.67 1.25
C CYS A 150 20.89 -4.84 0.02
N ILE A 151 20.33 -3.64 -0.15
CA ILE A 151 20.60 -2.78 -1.31
C ILE A 151 21.93 -2.04 -1.16
N PHE A 152 22.14 -1.33 -0.05
CA PHE A 152 23.28 -0.44 0.13
C PHE A 152 24.49 -1.14 0.76
N GLY A 153 24.28 -2.17 1.58
CA GLY A 153 25.35 -2.94 2.22
C GLY A 153 25.85 -4.06 1.32
N PHE A 154 24.95 -4.88 0.79
CA PHE A 154 25.31 -6.03 -0.05
C PHE A 154 25.30 -5.74 -1.55
N GLY A 155 24.79 -4.58 -1.98
CA GLY A 155 24.74 -4.22 -3.40
C GLY A 155 23.77 -5.07 -4.23
N ILE A 156 22.79 -5.73 -3.59
CA ILE A 156 21.82 -6.58 -4.30
C ILE A 156 20.76 -5.67 -4.94
N PRO A 157 20.58 -5.69 -6.27
CA PRO A 157 19.60 -4.84 -6.96
C PRO A 157 18.16 -5.33 -6.72
N LEU A 158 17.62 -5.08 -5.52
CA LEU A 158 16.27 -5.55 -5.16
C LEU A 158 15.15 -4.90 -6.00
N PHE A 159 15.36 -3.67 -6.49
CA PHE A 159 14.34 -2.87 -7.19
C PHE A 159 14.69 -2.50 -8.63
N ILE A 160 15.91 -2.80 -9.08
CA ILE A 160 16.35 -2.55 -10.46
C ILE A 160 16.10 -3.84 -11.22
N ASP A 161 15.33 -3.77 -12.30
CA ASP A 161 15.02 -4.91 -13.15
C ASP A 161 15.99 -4.96 -14.33
N GLY A 162 16.84 -5.99 -14.35
CA GLY A 162 17.73 -6.33 -15.47
C GLY A 162 17.47 -7.75 -15.98
N ASN A 163 18.48 -8.39 -16.60
CA ASN A 163 18.43 -9.81 -16.96
C ASN A 163 18.69 -10.69 -15.72
N ASP A 164 17.80 -10.59 -14.74
CA ASP A 164 17.98 -11.15 -13.39
C ASP A 164 17.36 -12.56 -13.28
N VAL A 165 17.00 -13.19 -14.39
CA VAL A 165 16.46 -14.55 -14.41
C VAL A 165 17.48 -15.49 -13.79
N GLY A 166 17.08 -16.21 -12.74
CA GLY A 166 17.99 -17.09 -12.01
C GLY A 166 18.94 -16.38 -11.03
N ASP A 167 18.80 -15.07 -10.78
CA ASP A 167 19.46 -14.42 -9.65
C ASP A 167 18.80 -14.87 -8.33
N LEU A 168 19.33 -15.96 -7.79
CA LEU A 168 18.84 -16.58 -6.57
C LEU A 168 18.81 -15.58 -5.40
N LYS A 169 19.75 -14.64 -5.31
CA LYS A 169 19.80 -13.72 -4.15
C LYS A 169 18.63 -12.73 -4.15
N LYS A 170 18.28 -12.19 -5.32
CA LYS A 170 17.15 -11.27 -5.48
C LYS A 170 15.83 -12.00 -5.31
N TRP A 171 15.63 -13.08 -6.05
CA TRP A 171 14.33 -13.76 -6.10
C TRP A 171 14.03 -14.58 -4.85
N ASP A 172 15.04 -15.15 -4.18
CA ASP A 172 14.84 -15.86 -2.91
C ASP A 172 14.44 -14.90 -1.79
N PHE A 173 15.07 -13.72 -1.72
CA PHE A 173 14.67 -12.68 -0.77
C PHE A 173 13.19 -12.28 -0.96
N TRP A 174 12.79 -12.00 -2.20
CA TRP A 174 11.40 -11.67 -2.52
C TRP A 174 10.44 -12.84 -2.26
N LEU A 175 10.86 -14.07 -2.56
CA LEU A 175 10.09 -15.28 -2.30
C LEU A 175 9.85 -15.46 -0.80
N VAL A 176 10.89 -15.42 0.03
CA VAL A 176 10.79 -15.56 1.49
C VAL A 176 9.90 -14.46 2.08
N HIS A 177 10.08 -13.21 1.64
CA HIS A 177 9.24 -12.10 2.08
C HIS A 177 7.76 -12.32 1.73
N LYS A 178 7.46 -12.79 0.51
CA LYS A 178 6.08 -13.08 0.09
C LYS A 178 5.50 -14.30 0.81
N LEU A 179 6.28 -15.35 1.04
CA LEU A 179 5.86 -16.50 1.81
C LEU A 179 5.55 -16.13 3.27
N LEU A 180 6.32 -15.22 3.87
CA LEU A 180 6.04 -14.70 5.21
C LEU A 180 4.68 -13.99 5.25
N LEU A 181 4.40 -13.11 4.27
CA LEU A 181 3.09 -12.46 4.18
C LEU A 181 1.95 -13.47 3.96
N VAL A 182 2.15 -14.47 3.09
CA VAL A 182 1.19 -15.56 2.90
C VAL A 182 0.93 -16.31 4.21
N ALA A 183 1.96 -16.60 4.99
CA ALA A 183 1.82 -17.26 6.28
C ALA A 183 1.03 -16.40 7.27
N VAL A 184 1.31 -15.09 7.34
CA VAL A 184 0.59 -14.14 8.20
C VAL A 184 -0.89 -14.07 7.79
N TYR A 185 -1.20 -13.79 6.52
CA TYR A 185 -2.59 -13.71 6.05
C TYR A 185 -3.33 -15.04 6.13
N GLY A 186 -2.64 -16.14 5.82
CA GLY A 186 -3.17 -17.49 5.96
C GLY A 186 -3.50 -17.83 7.42
N SER A 187 -2.66 -17.41 8.36
CA SER A 187 -2.93 -17.59 9.80
C SER A 187 -4.18 -16.82 10.25
N ILE A 188 -4.38 -15.60 9.74
CA ILE A 188 -5.58 -14.80 10.01
C ILE A 188 -6.84 -15.46 9.43
N LEU A 189 -6.77 -16.04 8.22
CA LEU A 189 -7.90 -16.78 7.62
C LEU A 189 -8.18 -18.11 8.32
N TYR A 190 -7.17 -18.72 8.92
CA TYR A 190 -7.31 -19.94 9.69
C TYR A 190 -7.88 -19.69 11.10
N LEU A 191 -7.58 -18.51 11.67
CA LEU A 191 -8.00 -18.12 13.03
C LEU A 191 -9.49 -18.31 13.34
N PRO A 192 -10.47 -18.06 12.43
CA PRO A 192 -11.90 -18.35 12.65
C PRO A 192 -12.22 -19.81 13.01
N HIS A 193 -11.41 -20.76 12.53
CA HIS A 193 -11.56 -22.18 12.80
C HIS A 193 -10.92 -22.59 14.14
N THR A 194 -10.25 -21.68 14.81
CA THR A 194 -9.56 -21.92 16.09
C THR A 194 -10.35 -21.35 17.27
N LYS A 195 -9.94 -21.72 18.48
CA LYS A 195 -10.51 -21.21 19.74
C LYS A 195 -10.34 -19.69 19.92
N TRP A 196 -9.52 -19.03 19.09
CA TRP A 196 -9.23 -17.59 19.14
C TRP A 196 -10.18 -16.75 18.29
N ARG A 197 -11.25 -17.33 17.73
CA ARG A 197 -12.28 -16.64 16.93
C ARG A 197 -12.82 -15.36 17.58
N ASN A 198 -12.92 -15.34 18.92
CA ASN A 198 -13.48 -14.20 19.67
C ASN A 198 -12.60 -12.93 19.61
N ARG A 199 -11.35 -13.02 19.13
CA ARG A 199 -10.45 -11.88 18.92
C ARG A 199 -10.58 -11.26 17.52
N LEU A 200 -11.35 -11.88 16.62
CA LEU A 200 -11.47 -11.42 15.25
C LEU A 200 -12.59 -10.38 15.10
N PRO A 201 -12.41 -9.38 14.23
CA PRO A 201 -13.47 -8.44 13.91
C PRO A 201 -14.64 -9.17 13.21
N ALA A 202 -15.86 -8.76 13.53
CA ALA A 202 -17.09 -9.33 12.95
C ALA A 202 -17.40 -8.77 11.54
N LYS A 203 -16.67 -7.76 11.06
CA LYS A 203 -16.94 -7.10 9.76
C LYS A 203 -16.56 -8.03 8.60
N PRO A 204 -17.49 -8.38 7.68
CA PRO A 204 -17.22 -9.28 6.55
C PRO A 204 -16.23 -8.68 5.53
N THR A 205 -16.17 -7.34 5.44
CA THR A 205 -15.23 -6.62 4.57
C THR A 205 -13.77 -6.91 4.92
N PHE A 206 -13.46 -7.13 6.21
CA PHE A 206 -12.12 -7.51 6.65
C PHE A 206 -11.66 -8.84 6.05
N TYR A 207 -12.51 -9.87 6.08
CA TYR A 207 -12.15 -11.18 5.53
C TYR A 207 -11.99 -11.13 4.01
N ASN A 208 -12.78 -10.31 3.31
CA ASN A 208 -12.60 -10.11 1.88
C ASN A 208 -11.24 -9.46 1.57
N TYR A 209 -10.86 -8.43 2.34
CA TYR A 209 -9.54 -7.81 2.24
C TYR A 209 -8.41 -8.82 2.44
N ILE A 210 -8.46 -9.60 3.53
CA ILE A 210 -7.43 -10.61 3.84
C ILE A 210 -7.36 -11.69 2.75
N ARG A 211 -8.49 -12.15 2.20
CA ARG A 211 -8.49 -13.13 1.09
C ARG A 211 -7.83 -12.58 -0.17
N VAL A 212 -8.13 -11.34 -0.55
CA VAL A 212 -7.52 -10.69 -1.72
C VAL A 212 -6.01 -10.57 -1.51
N MET A 213 -5.56 -10.09 -0.34
CA MET A 213 -4.13 -9.98 -0.05
C MET A 213 -3.41 -11.32 0.01
N PHE A 214 -4.04 -12.33 0.59
CA PHE A 214 -3.51 -13.69 0.58
C PHE A 214 -3.32 -14.20 -0.86
N SER A 215 -4.32 -14.03 -1.72
CA SER A 215 -4.26 -14.46 -3.12
C SER A 215 -3.20 -13.72 -3.94
N LEU A 216 -3.05 -12.40 -3.73
CA LEU A 216 -2.03 -11.59 -4.39
C LEU A 216 -0.62 -12.00 -3.96
N ASN A 217 -0.41 -12.25 -2.66
CA ASN A 217 0.90 -12.66 -2.15
C ASN A 217 1.26 -14.11 -2.56
N ILE A 218 0.29 -15.03 -2.66
CA ILE A 218 0.53 -16.37 -3.25
C ILE A 218 0.95 -16.23 -4.71
N THR A 219 0.21 -15.46 -5.49
CA THR A 219 0.51 -15.28 -6.92
C THR A 219 1.89 -14.66 -7.10
N SER A 220 2.25 -13.70 -6.24
CA SER A 220 3.57 -13.06 -6.25
C SER A 220 4.68 -14.03 -5.84
N ALA A 221 4.47 -14.85 -4.81
CA ALA A 221 5.40 -15.89 -4.40
C ALA A 221 5.62 -16.93 -5.51
N LEU A 222 4.56 -17.33 -6.24
CA LEU A 222 4.68 -18.21 -7.40
C LEU A 222 5.51 -17.56 -8.51
N GLY A 223 5.30 -16.27 -8.80
CA GLY A 223 6.11 -15.50 -9.74
C GLY A 223 7.60 -15.48 -9.35
N CYS A 224 7.90 -15.16 -8.09
CA CYS A 224 9.27 -15.18 -7.56
C CYS A 224 9.90 -16.58 -7.61
N GLY A 225 9.15 -17.63 -7.27
CA GLY A 225 9.63 -19.01 -7.31
C GLY A 225 9.98 -19.49 -8.72
N LEU A 226 9.17 -19.09 -9.72
CA LEU A 226 9.46 -19.36 -11.13
C LEU A 226 10.71 -18.63 -11.61
N LEU A 227 10.89 -17.36 -11.20
CA LEU A 227 12.08 -16.57 -11.54
C LEU A 227 13.36 -17.10 -10.88
N SER A 228 13.26 -17.55 -9.62
CA SER A 228 14.33 -18.24 -8.91
C SER A 228 14.74 -19.54 -9.62
N SER A 229 13.75 -20.25 -10.18
CA SER A 229 13.98 -21.48 -10.94
C SER A 229 14.46 -21.25 -12.38
N GLY A 230 14.64 -19.99 -12.80
CA GLY A 230 15.12 -19.63 -14.14
C GLY A 230 14.05 -19.58 -15.24
N PHE A 231 12.76 -19.66 -14.90
CA PHE A 231 11.67 -19.56 -15.87
C PHE A 231 11.24 -18.10 -16.07
N GLY A 232 11.54 -17.55 -17.25
CA GLY A 232 11.20 -16.16 -17.60
C GLY A 232 9.69 -15.82 -17.57
N SER A 233 8.80 -16.82 -17.61
CA SER A 233 7.35 -16.63 -17.44
C SER A 233 6.97 -16.02 -16.08
N GLY A 234 7.85 -16.13 -15.08
CA GLY A 234 7.63 -15.54 -13.77
C GLY A 234 7.62 -14.00 -13.79
N TYR A 235 8.27 -13.33 -14.75
CA TYR A 235 8.20 -11.87 -14.88
C TYR A 235 6.79 -11.37 -15.17
N TRP A 236 6.02 -12.15 -15.94
CA TRP A 236 4.64 -11.80 -16.26
C TRP A 236 3.75 -11.85 -15.01
N ILE A 237 3.87 -12.95 -14.25
CA ILE A 237 3.11 -13.15 -13.00
C ILE A 237 3.51 -12.10 -11.97
N TYR A 238 4.81 -11.91 -11.75
CA TYR A 238 5.34 -10.94 -10.80
C TYR A 238 4.94 -9.51 -11.19
N GLY A 239 5.13 -9.13 -12.45
CA GLY A 239 4.71 -7.82 -12.98
C GLY A 239 3.21 -7.58 -12.81
N PHE A 240 2.37 -8.59 -13.01
CA PHE A 240 0.92 -8.43 -12.88
C PHE A 240 0.55 -8.17 -11.42
N THR A 241 1.15 -8.93 -10.50
CA THR A 241 0.96 -8.67 -9.06
C THR A 241 1.49 -7.31 -8.64
N ASN A 242 2.56 -6.83 -9.28
CA ASN A 242 3.11 -5.52 -9.01
C ASN A 242 2.18 -4.39 -9.48
N ILE A 243 1.57 -4.52 -10.66
CA ILE A 243 0.49 -3.62 -11.09
C ILE A 243 -0.65 -3.67 -10.07
N CYS A 244 -1.13 -4.85 -9.70
CA CYS A 244 -2.25 -4.95 -8.77
C CYS A 244 -1.94 -4.27 -7.43
N TYR A 245 -0.73 -4.45 -6.92
CA TYR A 245 -0.29 -3.82 -5.68
C TYR A 245 -0.19 -2.29 -5.84
N HIS A 246 0.59 -1.77 -6.79
CA HIS A 246 0.76 -0.32 -6.89
C HIS A 246 -0.51 0.40 -7.37
N ALA A 247 -1.31 -0.22 -8.23
CA ALA A 247 -2.45 0.43 -8.87
C ALA A 247 -3.72 0.41 -8.01
N PHE A 248 -4.06 -0.75 -7.43
CA PHE A 248 -5.35 -0.96 -6.78
C PHE A 248 -5.30 -0.99 -5.27
N TYR A 249 -4.12 -1.18 -4.67
CA TYR A 249 -4.03 -1.34 -3.22
C TYR A 249 -4.39 -0.06 -2.43
N PRO A 250 -3.80 1.13 -2.68
CA PRO A 250 -4.19 2.33 -1.94
C PRO A 250 -5.68 2.69 -2.07
N PRO A 251 -6.30 2.63 -3.27
CA PRO A 251 -7.74 2.81 -3.42
C PRO A 251 -8.56 1.79 -2.65
N PHE A 252 -8.18 0.52 -2.73
CA PHE A 252 -8.89 -0.57 -2.05
C PHE A 252 -8.88 -0.35 -0.54
N LEU A 253 -7.70 -0.06 0.03
CA LEU A 253 -7.54 0.21 1.46
C LEU A 253 -8.40 1.40 1.91
N TYR A 254 -8.40 2.49 1.13
CA TYR A 254 -9.21 3.68 1.42
C TYR A 254 -10.70 3.35 1.51
N VAL A 255 -11.24 2.65 0.50
CA VAL A 255 -12.67 2.31 0.44
C VAL A 255 -13.06 1.33 1.55
N THR A 256 -12.20 0.35 1.87
CA THR A 256 -12.55 -0.71 2.82
C THR A 256 -12.54 -0.26 4.28
N PHE A 257 -11.76 0.77 4.64
CA PHE A 257 -11.52 1.10 6.06
C PHE A 257 -11.48 2.59 6.35
N LEU A 258 -10.61 3.35 5.68
CA LEU A 258 -10.40 4.77 6.00
C LEU A 258 -11.67 5.59 5.79
N ARG A 259 -12.47 5.27 4.76
CA ARG A 259 -13.74 5.95 4.51
C ARG A 259 -14.70 5.83 5.71
N ASP A 260 -14.96 4.61 6.17
CA ASP A 260 -15.93 4.38 7.26
C ASP A 260 -15.41 4.98 8.57
N PHE A 261 -14.11 4.87 8.83
CA PHE A 261 -13.48 5.43 10.04
C PHE A 261 -13.56 6.96 10.09
N PHE A 262 -13.25 7.64 8.99
CA PHE A 262 -13.37 9.11 8.93
C PHE A 262 -14.83 9.57 9.08
N GLN A 263 -15.80 8.78 8.61
CA GLN A 263 -17.21 9.10 8.79
C GLN A 263 -17.69 8.92 10.23
N GLU A 264 -17.27 7.85 10.91
CA GLU A 264 -17.62 7.61 12.32
C GLU A 264 -17.04 8.70 13.24
N GLU A 265 -15.83 9.17 12.97
CA GLU A 265 -15.24 10.28 13.74
C GLU A 265 -15.84 11.65 13.43
N ASP A 266 -16.16 11.94 12.17
CA ASP A 266 -16.89 13.15 11.79
C ASP A 266 -18.21 13.25 12.57
N LEU A 267 -18.96 12.15 12.68
CA LEU A 267 -20.22 12.09 13.44
C LEU A 267 -20.00 12.30 14.95
N HIS A 268 -18.99 11.67 15.54
CA HIS A 268 -18.69 11.84 16.96
C HIS A 268 -18.30 13.29 17.31
N LEU A 269 -17.61 13.99 16.39
CA LEU A 269 -17.30 15.41 16.54
C LEU A 269 -18.56 16.30 16.47
N GLU A 270 -19.47 16.01 15.55
CA GLU A 270 -20.75 16.72 15.44
C GLU A 270 -21.61 16.55 16.71
N ASP A 271 -21.65 15.35 17.27
CA ASP A 271 -22.36 15.07 18.53
C ASP A 271 -21.78 15.84 19.72
N VAL A 272 -20.44 15.88 19.84
CA VAL A 272 -19.76 16.67 20.89
C VAL A 272 -20.06 18.16 20.74
N TYR A 273 -19.93 18.69 19.52
CA TYR A 273 -20.23 20.10 19.24
C TYR A 273 -21.70 20.45 19.55
N TYR A 274 -22.64 19.58 19.15
CA TYR A 274 -24.06 19.76 19.45
C TYR A 274 -24.34 19.73 20.95
N SER A 275 -23.66 18.85 21.69
CA SER A 275 -23.77 18.80 23.16
C SER A 275 -23.23 20.07 23.82
N GLU A 276 -22.10 20.62 23.35
CA GLU A 276 -21.57 21.90 23.86
C GLU A 276 -22.51 23.07 23.56
N MET A 277 -23.11 23.12 22.36
CA MET A 277 -24.12 24.13 22.02
C MET A 277 -25.39 24.00 22.87
N LYS A 278 -25.80 22.77 23.16
CA LYS A 278 -26.92 22.49 24.06
C LYS A 278 -26.63 22.94 25.49
N ASP A 279 -25.45 22.62 26.02
CA ASP A 279 -25.04 23.03 27.37
C ASP A 279 -24.84 24.54 27.49
N ALA A 280 -24.51 25.22 26.38
CA ALA A 280 -24.46 26.68 26.30
C ALA A 280 -25.85 27.36 26.24
N GLY A 281 -26.95 26.59 26.31
CA GLY A 281 -28.32 27.11 26.28
C GLY A 281 -28.75 27.62 24.89
N PHE A 282 -28.00 27.29 23.82
CA PHE A 282 -28.30 27.77 22.47
C PHE A 282 -29.60 27.18 21.90
N PHE A 283 -30.08 26.08 22.49
CA PHE A 283 -31.33 25.41 22.12
C PHE A 283 -32.46 25.59 23.14
N ASP A 284 -32.21 26.29 24.25
CA ASP A 284 -33.22 26.67 25.24
C ASP A 284 -33.91 27.97 24.77
N ALA A 285 -34.53 27.93 23.60
CA ALA A 285 -35.47 28.97 23.21
C ALA A 285 -36.80 28.64 23.90
N ASP A 286 -37.16 29.45 24.89
CA ASP A 286 -38.49 29.46 25.51
C ASP A 286 -39.56 29.53 24.42
N TRP A 287 -40.23 28.40 24.18
CA TRP A 287 -41.48 28.34 23.41
C TRP A 287 -42.64 28.69 24.35
N ASP A 288 -42.73 29.96 24.74
CA ASP A 288 -43.92 30.56 25.36
C ASP A 288 -44.66 31.46 24.36
#